data_AF-A0A227IYE3-F1
#
_entry.id   AF-A0A227IYE3-F1
#
_cell.length_a   1.000
_cell.length_b   1.000
_cell.length_c   1.000
_cell.angle_alpha   90.00
_cell.angle_beta   90.00
_cell.angle_gamma   90.00
#
_symmetry.space_group_name_H-M   'P 1'
#
loop_
_entity.id
_entity.type
_entity.pdbx_description
1 polymer ?
#
loop_
_entity_poly.entity_id
_entity_poly.type
_entity_poly.pdbx_seq_one_letter_code
_entity_poly.pdbx_strand_id
1 'polypeptide(L)'
;AKLKTQGSGYDLVVPSTYFVSKMRKEGMLQEIDKKKLSHFSDLDTNFLDKPFDPNNNYSIPYIWGATGIGINADMLDKSSVSK
;
A
#
# COMPACT_ATOMS: atom_id res chain seq x y z
N ALA A 1 -9.46 0.86 13.74
CA ALA A 1 -9.54 0.89 15.21
C ALA A 1 -8.55 1.91 15.77
N LYS A 2 -7.23 1.64 15.81
CA LYS A 2 -6.23 2.55 16.42
C LYS A 2 -6.29 4.00 15.91
N LEU A 3 -6.38 4.21 14.60
CA LEU A 3 -6.45 5.56 14.01
C LEU A 3 -7.71 6.35 14.40
N LYS A 4 -8.79 5.68 14.80
CA LYS A 4 -10.04 6.34 15.22
C LYS A 4 -10.11 6.53 16.74
N THR A 5 -9.24 5.88 17.50
CA THR A 5 -9.35 5.78 18.96
C THR A 5 -8.18 6.41 19.72
N GLN A 6 -7.13 6.88 19.03
CA GLN A 6 -5.93 7.42 19.65
C GLN A 6 -5.88 8.96 19.50
N GLY A 7 -5.89 9.67 20.63
CA GLY A 7 -6.07 11.13 20.68
C GLY A 7 -4.89 11.97 20.18
N SER A 8 -3.68 11.42 20.07
CA SER A 8 -2.49 12.12 19.56
C SER A 8 -2.22 11.90 18.07
N GLY A 9 -3.02 11.08 17.38
CA GLY A 9 -2.86 10.80 15.95
C GLY A 9 -1.54 10.10 15.55
N TYR A 10 -1.34 9.96 14.25
CA TYR A 10 -0.09 9.50 13.62
C TYR A 10 0.20 10.45 12.45
N ASP A 11 1.46 10.86 12.28
CA ASP A 11 1.86 11.69 11.14
C ASP A 11 1.95 10.90 9.83
N LEU A 12 2.37 9.62 9.91
CA LEU A 12 2.48 8.72 8.78
C LEU A 12 1.95 7.32 9.14
N VAL A 13 1.26 6.72 8.18
CA VAL A 13 0.79 5.33 8.24
C VAL A 13 1.09 4.63 6.92
N VAL A 14 1.21 3.30 6.96
CA VAL A 14 1.48 2.46 5.78
C VAL A 14 0.31 1.48 5.56
N PRO A 15 -0.88 1.95 5.16
CA PRO A 15 -2.03 1.10 4.89
C PRO A 15 -1.84 0.32 3.58
N SER A 16 -2.54 -0.81 3.45
CA SER A 16 -2.71 -1.45 2.14
C SER A 16 -3.58 -0.59 1.22
N THR A 17 -3.49 -0.82 -0.09
CA THR A 17 -4.25 -0.09 -1.11
C THR A 17 -5.77 -0.11 -0.88
N TYR A 18 -6.31 -1.22 -0.36
CA TYR A 18 -7.69 -1.32 0.08
C TYR A 18 -8.03 -0.29 1.17
N PHE A 19 -7.17 -0.14 2.16
CA PHE A 19 -7.37 0.82 3.24
C PHE A 19 -7.14 2.26 2.79
N VAL A 20 -6.24 2.54 1.85
CA VAL A 20 -6.12 3.87 1.23
C VAL A 20 -7.47 4.31 0.64
N SER A 21 -8.08 3.47 -0.19
CA SER A 21 -9.38 3.77 -0.82
C SER A 21 -10.48 4.03 0.21
N LYS A 22 -10.54 3.21 1.27
CA LYS A 22 -11.52 3.35 2.34
C LYS A 22 -11.29 4.61 3.17
N MET A 23 -10.07 4.84 3.62
CA MET A 23 -9.72 5.96 4.49
C MET A 23 -9.90 7.30 3.79
N ARG A 24 -9.57 7.39 2.48
CA ARG A 24 -9.89 8.55 1.65
C ARG A 24 -11.38 8.85 1.65
N LYS A 25 -12.21 7.83 1.37
CA LYS A 25 -13.68 7.98 1.31
C LYS A 25 -14.28 8.39 2.66
N GLU A 26 -13.65 7.97 3.75
CA GLU A 26 -14.04 8.32 5.11
C GLU A 26 -13.42 9.65 5.61
N GLY A 27 -12.69 10.39 4.78
CA GLY A 27 -12.09 11.68 5.14
C GLY A 27 -10.98 11.58 6.19
N MET A 28 -10.34 10.42 6.30
CA MET A 28 -9.33 10.14 7.33
C MET A 28 -7.90 10.50 6.90
N LEU A 29 -7.68 10.86 5.64
CA LEU A 29 -6.37 11.14 5.06
C LEU A 29 -6.29 12.62 4.67
N GLN A 30 -5.15 13.24 4.96
CA GLN A 30 -4.80 14.56 4.44
C GLN A 30 -4.25 14.42 3.01
N GLU A 31 -4.57 15.38 2.14
CA GLU A 31 -3.90 15.46 0.84
C GLU A 31 -2.41 15.75 0.98
N ILE A 32 -1.63 15.13 0.11
CA ILE A 32 -0.18 15.25 0.08
C ILE A 32 0.20 16.39 -0.86
N ASP A 33 0.91 17.38 -0.32
CA ASP A 33 1.54 18.42 -1.14
C ASP A 33 2.76 17.85 -1.87
N LYS A 34 2.53 17.36 -3.10
CA LYS A 34 3.57 16.78 -3.97
C LYS A 34 4.70 17.76 -4.30
N LYS A 35 4.51 19.08 -4.16
CA LYS A 35 5.59 20.06 -4.37
C LYS A 35 6.68 19.97 -3.31
N LYS A 36 6.36 19.40 -2.14
CA LYS A 36 7.33 19.15 -1.05
C LYS A 36 8.09 17.83 -1.20
N LEU A 37 7.77 17.04 -2.23
CA LEU A 37 8.40 15.75 -2.49
C LEU A 37 9.38 15.88 -3.66
N SER A 38 10.64 16.19 -3.36
CA SER A 38 11.69 16.41 -4.38
C SER A 38 11.94 15.20 -5.30
N HIS A 39 11.56 14.00 -4.86
CA HIS A 39 11.77 12.73 -5.55
C HIS A 39 10.47 12.10 -6.07
N PHE A 40 9.36 12.83 -6.11
CA PHE A 40 8.09 12.27 -6.60
C PHE A 40 8.20 11.81 -8.06
N SER A 41 9.02 12.49 -8.87
CA SER A 41 9.31 12.13 -10.25
C SER A 41 10.04 10.79 -10.41
N ASP A 42 10.68 10.30 -9.36
CA ASP A 42 11.53 9.10 -9.39
C ASP A 42 10.70 7.82 -9.18
N LEU A 43 9.41 7.97 -8.85
CA LEU A 43 8.48 6.87 -8.66
C LEU A 43 8.15 6.17 -9.99
N ASP A 44 8.10 4.85 -9.96
CA ASP A 44 7.65 4.05 -11.11
C ASP A 44 6.17 4.34 -11.40
N THR A 45 5.91 4.87 -12.59
CA THR A 45 4.59 5.27 -13.07
C THR A 45 3.61 4.10 -13.16
N ASN A 46 4.09 2.86 -13.20
CA ASN A 46 3.25 1.67 -13.12
C ASN A 46 2.53 1.52 -11.79
N PHE A 47 2.95 2.22 -10.72
CA PHE A 47 2.29 2.19 -9.40
C PHE A 47 1.56 3.50 -9.06
N LEU A 48 1.55 4.45 -9.98
CA LEU A 48 0.82 5.72 -9.84
C LEU A 48 -0.56 5.64 -10.49
N ASP A 49 -1.40 6.62 -10.16
CA ASP A 49 -2.73 6.88 -10.71
C ASP A 49 -3.65 5.65 -10.74
N LYS A 50 -3.72 4.95 -9.61
CA LYS A 50 -4.53 3.73 -9.48
C LYS A 50 -5.93 4.04 -8.98
N PRO A 51 -6.94 3.19 -9.25
CA PRO A 51 -8.32 3.44 -8.82
C PRO A 51 -8.53 3.67 -7.31
N PHE A 52 -7.62 3.14 -6.48
CA PHE A 52 -7.67 3.36 -5.03
C PHE A 52 -7.26 4.79 -4.64
N ASP A 53 -6.45 5.47 -5.46
CA ASP A 53 -5.98 6.85 -5.26
C ASP A 53 -5.60 7.54 -6.60
N PRO A 54 -6.57 7.98 -7.43
CA PRO A 54 -6.27 8.70 -8.66
C PRO A 54 -5.49 9.98 -8.37
N ASN A 55 -4.55 10.30 -9.23
CA ASN A 55 -3.57 11.38 -9.10
C ASN A 55 -2.63 11.27 -7.88
N ASN A 56 -2.67 10.19 -7.10
CA ASN A 56 -1.86 10.02 -5.88
C ASN A 56 -1.99 11.20 -4.91
N ASN A 57 -3.22 11.65 -4.66
CA ASN A 57 -3.46 12.80 -3.79
C ASN A 57 -3.32 12.44 -2.30
N TYR A 58 -3.48 11.17 -1.94
CA TYR A 58 -3.53 10.73 -0.53
C TYR A 58 -2.48 9.67 -0.17
N SER A 59 -1.75 9.12 -1.14
CA SER A 59 -0.80 8.02 -0.91
C SER A 59 0.39 8.02 -1.87
N ILE A 60 1.54 7.58 -1.34
CA ILE A 60 2.78 7.33 -2.08
C ILE A 60 3.09 5.82 -2.04
N PRO A 61 3.42 5.17 -3.17
CA PRO A 61 3.83 3.77 -3.18
C PRO A 61 5.10 3.56 -2.34
N TYR A 62 5.11 2.54 -1.48
CA TYR A 62 6.27 2.18 -0.65
C TYR A 62 6.83 0.80 -1.03
N ILE A 63 6.02 -0.26 -0.85
CA ILE A 63 6.36 -1.62 -1.23
C ILE A 63 5.13 -2.24 -1.89
N TRP A 64 5.37 -3.04 -2.94
CA TRP A 64 4.33 -3.85 -3.57
C TRP A 64 4.75 -5.32 -3.54
N GLY A 65 3.76 -6.20 -3.63
CA GLY A 65 3.97 -7.63 -3.70
C GLY A 65 2.67 -8.36 -4.02
N ALA A 66 2.78 -9.65 -4.27
CA ALA A 66 1.64 -10.54 -4.44
C ALA A 66 1.55 -11.49 -3.25
N THR A 67 0.33 -11.88 -2.90
CA THR A 67 0.12 -13.00 -1.99
C THR A 67 0.50 -14.29 -2.72
N GLY A 68 1.45 -15.04 -2.16
CA GLY A 68 1.92 -16.31 -2.70
C GLY A 68 1.93 -17.41 -1.65
N ILE A 69 2.33 -18.61 -2.08
CA ILE A 69 2.51 -19.78 -1.21
C ILE A 69 4.02 -20.01 -1.05
N GLY A 70 4.51 -19.95 0.18
CA GLY A 70 5.88 -20.36 0.52
C GLY A 70 5.90 -21.82 0.97
N ILE A 71 6.73 -22.64 0.33
CA ILE A 71 6.93 -24.05 0.70
C ILE A 71 8.39 -24.30 1.06
N ASN A 72 8.63 -25.19 2.04
CA ASN A 72 9.96 -25.73 2.26
C ASN A 72 10.22 -26.87 1.26
N ALA A 73 11.13 -26.64 0.32
CA ALA A 73 11.43 -27.60 -0.74
C ALA A 73 12.03 -28.92 -0.23
N ASP A 74 12.71 -28.91 0.92
CA ASP A 74 13.31 -30.12 1.51
C ASP A 74 12.24 -31.05 2.12
N MET A 75 11.08 -30.50 2.44
CA MET A 75 9.93 -31.23 2.99
C MET A 75 8.91 -31.62 1.93
N LEU A 76 9.17 -31.28 0.67
CA LEU A 76 8.27 -31.52 -0.45
C LEU A 76 8.74 -32.74 -1.24
N ASP A 77 7.90 -33.78 -1.28
CA ASP A 77 8.06 -34.82 -2.31
C ASP A 77 7.67 -34.23 -3.67
N LYS A 78 8.67 -33.93 -4.51
CA LYS A 78 8.45 -33.34 -5.84
C LYS A 78 7.60 -34.22 -6.75
N SER A 79 7.53 -35.52 -6.50
CA SER A 79 6.68 -36.44 -7.28
C SER A 79 5.20 -36.35 -6.91
N SER A 80 4.87 -35.78 -5.74
CA SER A 80 3.50 -35.59 -5.25
C SER A 80 2.82 -34.32 -5.76
N VAL A 81 3.57 -33.42 -6.43
CA VAL A 81 3.05 -32.15 -6.95
C VAL A 81 2.62 -32.31 -8.41
N SER A 82 1.31 -32.30 -8.67
CA SER A 82 0.77 -32.21 -10.03
C SER A 82 0.60 -30.75 -10.48
N LYS A 83 0.69 -30.53 -11.79
CA LYS A 83 0.36 -29.25 -12.43
C LYS A 83 -1.14 -28.96 -12.39
#